data_AF-A0A842UKU9-F1
#
_entry.id   AF-A0A842UKU9-F1
#
_cell.length_a   1.000
_cell.length_b   1.000
_cell.length_c   1.000
_cell.angle_alpha   90.00
_cell.angle_beta   90.00
_cell.angle_gamma   90.00
#
_symmetry.space_group_name_H-M   'P 1'
#
loop_
_entity.id
_entity.type
_entity.pdbx_description
1 polymer ?
#
loop_
_entity_poly.entity_id
_entity_poly.type
_entity_poly.pdbx_seq_one_letter_code
_entity_poly.pdbx_strand_id
1 'polypeptide(L)'
;MPKVEEHKRLIKFIDTALANKGEHKGSWMIGTFTAKELLLGADMGNTENNWRYVIHVMKTFYPDSTWERGSRDEGFKIRVRTRIK
;
A
#
# COMPACT_ATOMS: atom_id res chain seq x y z
N MET A 1 4.71 16.26 -5.98
CA MET A 1 3.52 15.40 -5.91
C MET A 1 3.54 14.44 -7.09
N PRO A 2 3.21 13.16 -6.89
CA PRO A 2 3.15 12.19 -7.98
C PRO A 2 2.07 12.56 -9.02
N LYS A 3 2.28 12.15 -10.26
CA LYS A 3 1.35 12.36 -11.38
C LYS A 3 0.10 11.50 -11.18
N VAL A 4 -1.02 11.91 -11.77
CA VAL A 4 -2.31 11.18 -11.70
C VAL A 4 -2.17 9.71 -12.13
N GLU A 5 -1.33 9.43 -13.12
CA GLU A 5 -1.10 8.06 -13.59
C GLU A 5 -0.31 7.20 -12.58
N GLU A 6 0.65 7.78 -11.85
CA GLU A 6 1.37 7.10 -10.78
C GLU A 6 0.44 6.76 -9.61
N HIS A 7 -0.49 7.66 -9.30
CA HIS A 7 -1.54 7.42 -8.30
C HIS A 7 -2.41 6.20 -8.65
N LYS A 8 -2.93 6.15 -9.88
CA LYS A 8 -3.77 5.03 -10.34
C LYS A 8 -3.00 3.71 -10.35
N ARG A 9 -1.73 3.73 -10.79
CA ARG A 9 -0.86 2.55 -10.79
C ARG A 9 -0.64 2.01 -9.38
N LEU A 10 -0.38 2.89 -8.41
CA LEU A 10 -0.18 2.50 -7.02
C LEU A 10 -1.42 1.81 -6.43
N ILE A 11 -2.61 2.39 -6.60
CA ILE A 11 -3.87 1.79 -6.12
C ILE A 11 -4.11 0.44 -6.79
N LYS A 12 -4.00 0.38 -8.13
CA LYS A 12 -4.18 -0.87 -8.88
C LYS A 12 -3.20 -1.95 -8.43
N PHE A 13 -1.94 -1.58 -8.15
CA PHE A 13 -0.95 -2.51 -7.63
C PHE A 13 -1.30 -2.99 -6.23
N ILE A 14 -1.74 -2.11 -5.32
CA ILE A 14 -2.17 -2.50 -3.97
C ILE A 14 -3.33 -3.50 -4.05
N ASP A 15 -4.34 -3.24 -4.88
CA ASP A 15 -5.48 -4.15 -5.05
C ASP A 15 -5.03 -5.51 -5.60
N THR A 16 -4.11 -5.50 -6.58
CA THR A 16 -3.55 -6.73 -7.18
C THR A 16 -2.69 -7.49 -6.17
N ALA A 17 -1.85 -6.80 -5.41
CA ALA A 17 -1.00 -7.40 -4.38
C ALA A 17 -1.86 -8.01 -3.26
N LEU A 18 -2.93 -7.33 -2.87
CA LEU A 18 -3.87 -7.79 -1.87
C LEU A 18 -4.69 -8.99 -2.37
N ALA A 19 -5.11 -9.02 -3.64
CA ALA A 19 -5.80 -10.18 -4.22
C ALA A 19 -4.89 -11.41 -4.34
N ASN A 20 -3.60 -11.22 -4.62
CA ASN A 20 -2.65 -12.31 -4.84
C ASN A 20 -2.00 -12.85 -3.55
N LYS A 21 -1.69 -11.95 -2.60
CA LYS A 21 -0.93 -12.27 -1.37
C LYS A 21 -1.74 -12.06 -0.09
N GLY A 22 -2.95 -11.51 -0.20
CA GLY A 22 -3.80 -11.27 0.95
C GLY A 22 -4.44 -12.54 1.48
N GLU A 23 -4.71 -12.54 2.78
CA GLU A 23 -5.45 -13.60 3.46
C GLU A 23 -6.91 -13.18 3.64
N HIS A 24 -7.82 -14.12 3.36
CA HIS A 24 -9.23 -13.97 3.72
C HIS A 24 -9.41 -14.23 5.23
N LYS A 25 -9.93 -13.24 5.95
CA LYS A 25 -10.29 -13.34 7.38
C LYS A 25 -11.72 -12.88 7.59
N GLY A 26 -12.66 -13.83 7.45
CA GLY A 26 -14.09 -13.54 7.45
C GLY A 26 -14.46 -12.62 6.29
N SER A 27 -15.13 -11.50 6.57
CA SER A 27 -15.50 -10.49 5.57
C SER A 27 -14.37 -9.53 5.17
N TRP A 28 -13.12 -9.84 5.53
CA TRP A 28 -11.97 -8.98 5.29
C TRP A 28 -10.91 -9.68 4.46
N MET A 29 -10.28 -8.92 3.57
CA MET A 29 -9.04 -9.29 2.90
C MET A 29 -7.91 -8.46 3.49
N ILE A 30 -6.86 -9.12 3.97
CA ILE A 30 -5.78 -8.50 4.74
C ILE A 30 -4.43 -8.90 4.15
N GLY A 31 -3.56 -7.92 3.90
CA GLY A 31 -2.20 -8.16 3.41
C GLY A 31 -1.21 -7.26 4.14
N THR A 32 0.04 -7.72 4.26
CA THR A 32 1.12 -6.90 4.84
C THR A 32 2.19 -6.69 3.79
N PHE A 33 2.54 -5.42 3.54
CA PHE A 33 3.50 -5.00 2.54
C PHE A 33 4.39 -3.90 3.09
N THR A 34 5.59 -3.76 2.56
CA THR A 34 6.43 -2.59 2.80
C THR A 34 6.10 -1.47 1.82
N ALA A 35 6.36 -0.22 2.20
CA ALA A 35 6.20 0.93 1.31
C ALA A 35 7.11 0.77 0.07
N LYS A 36 8.32 0.23 0.25
CA LYS A 36 9.23 -0.13 -0.86
C LYS A 36 8.58 -1.08 -1.86
N GLU A 37 8.00 -2.20 -1.40
CA GLU A 37 7.34 -3.16 -2.30
C GLU A 37 6.18 -2.54 -3.07
N LEU A 38 5.34 -1.74 -2.41
CA LEU A 38 4.21 -1.08 -3.06
C LEU A 38 4.66 -0.04 -4.09
N LEU A 39 5.72 0.71 -3.78
CA LEU A 39 6.26 1.71 -4.70
C LEU A 39 6.94 1.08 -5.90
N LEU A 40 7.80 0.06 -5.69
CA LEU A 40 8.47 -0.63 -6.79
C LEU A 40 7.47 -1.34 -7.71
N GLY A 41 6.43 -1.95 -7.14
CA GLY A 41 5.36 -2.56 -7.93
C GLY A 41 4.53 -1.56 -8.74
N ALA A 42 4.50 -0.30 -8.33
CA ALA A 42 3.84 0.80 -9.03
C ALA A 42 4.76 1.59 -9.98
N ASP A 43 6.01 1.13 -10.16
CA ASP A 43 7.07 1.84 -10.90
C ASP A 43 7.33 3.25 -10.36
N MET A 44 7.41 3.36 -9.02
CA MET A 44 7.68 4.59 -8.30
C MET A 44 8.99 4.49 -7.51
N GLY A 45 9.72 5.61 -7.42
CA GLY A 45 10.99 5.64 -6.69
C GLY A 45 10.83 5.39 -5.18
N ASN A 46 11.74 4.61 -4.60
CA ASN A 46 11.80 4.34 -3.16
C ASN A 46 12.40 5.54 -2.40
N THR A 47 11.58 6.56 -2.12
CA THR A 47 12.00 7.78 -1.42
C THR A 47 11.11 8.06 -0.23
N GLU A 48 11.60 8.82 0.76
CA GLU A 48 10.80 9.18 1.94
C GLU A 48 9.53 9.96 1.59
N ASN A 49 9.59 10.83 0.59
CA ASN A 49 8.41 11.55 0.08
C ASN A 49 7.36 10.58 -0.46
N ASN A 50 7.79 9.55 -1.20
CA ASN A 50 6.89 8.54 -1.73
C ASN A 50 6.37 7.60 -0.64
N TRP A 51 7.14 7.33 0.42
CA TRP A 51 6.62 6.61 1.59
C TRP A 51 5.48 7.36 2.26
N ARG A 52 5.63 8.67 2.48
CA ARG A 52 4.56 9.52 3.03
C ARG A 52 3.35 9.54 2.11
N TYR A 53 3.58 9.51 0.79
CA TYR A 53 2.50 9.42 -0.18
C TYR A 53 1.74 8.09 -0.12
N VAL A 54 2.42 6.95 0.08
CA VAL A 54 1.74 5.66 0.29
C VAL A 54 0.82 5.77 1.52
N ILE A 55 1.27 6.37 2.62
CA ILE A 55 0.42 6.58 3.80
C ILE A 55 -0.80 7.46 3.48
N HIS A 56 -0.63 8.50 2.66
CA HIS A 56 -1.75 9.33 2.21
C HIS A 56 -2.77 8.52 1.40
N VAL A 57 -2.33 7.64 0.50
CA VAL A 57 -3.20 6.73 -0.25
C VAL A 57 -3.91 5.75 0.69
N MET A 58 -3.20 5.17 1.66
CA MET A 58 -3.80 4.25 2.65
C MET A 58 -4.93 4.92 3.44
N LYS A 59 -4.71 6.13 3.96
CA LYS A 59 -5.74 6.90 4.68
C LYS A 59 -6.99 7.16 3.85
N THR A 60 -6.83 7.34 2.55
CA THR A 60 -7.91 7.78 1.66
C THR A 60 -8.73 6.59 1.13
N PHE A 61 -8.05 5.52 0.70
CA PHE A 61 -8.70 4.40 -0.01
C PHE A 61 -8.82 3.13 0.83
N TYR A 62 -7.99 2.98 1.87
CA TYR A 62 -7.95 1.80 2.72
C TYR A 62 -7.99 2.20 4.21
N PRO A 63 -9.03 2.93 4.66
CA PRO A 63 -9.05 3.61 5.96
C PRO A 63 -8.93 2.67 7.17
N ASP A 64 -9.26 1.39 7.01
CA ASP A 64 -9.11 0.35 8.05
C ASP A 64 -7.68 -0.23 8.14
N SER A 65 -6.77 0.24 7.28
CA SER A 65 -5.38 -0.20 7.24
C SER A 65 -4.54 0.48 8.32
N THR A 66 -3.52 -0.23 8.78
CA THR A 66 -2.57 0.29 9.78
C THR A 66 -1.17 0.30 9.19
N TRP A 67 -0.31 1.17 9.72
CA TRP A 67 1.08 1.24 9.30
C TRP A 67 1.97 1.59 10.49
N GLU A 68 3.17 1.02 10.46
CA GLU A 68 4.23 1.32 11.42
C GLU A 68 5.52 1.65 10.68
N ARG A 69 6.41 2.40 11.33
CA ARG A 69 7.69 2.73 10.74
C ARG A 69 8.53 1.45 10.66
N GLY A 70 8.87 1.04 9.44
CA GLY A 70 9.81 -0.05 9.18
C GLY A 70 11.25 0.44 9.14
N SER A 71 12.12 -0.33 8.46
CA SER A 71 13.53 0.00 8.32
C SER A 71 13.76 1.25 7.46
N ARG A 72 14.99 1.80 7.54
CA ARG A 72 15.41 2.95 6.73
C ARG A 72 15.50 2.63 5.23
N ASP A 73 15.45 1.35 4.84
CA ASP A 73 15.45 0.93 3.43
C ASP A 73 14.03 0.60 2.91
N GLU A 74 13.19 0.00 3.75
CA GLU A 74 11.87 -0.50 3.36
C GLU A 74 10.74 0.51 3.53
N GLY A 75 10.96 1.55 4.34
CA GLY A 75 9.98 2.60 4.58
C GLY A 75 8.99 2.25 5.70
N PHE A 76 7.69 2.23 5.38
CA PHE A 76 6.64 1.82 6.33
C PHE A 76 6.27 0.36 6.10
N LYS A 77 6.00 -0.37 7.18
CA LYS A 77 5.30 -1.65 7.10
C LYS A 77 3.81 -1.36 7.19
N ILE A 78 3.08 -1.77 6.17
CA ILE A 78 1.69 -1.40 5.94
C ILE A 78 0.86 -2.67 5.96
N ARG A 79 -0.05 -2.75 6.91
CA ARG A 79 -1.07 -3.80 6.98
C ARG A 79 -2.33 -3.27 6.31
N VAL A 80 -2.47 -3.61 5.03
CA VAL A 80 -3.63 -3.26 4.21
C VAL A 80 -4.81 -4.13 4.61
N ARG A 81 -5.97 -3.50 4.81
CA ARG A 81 -7.21 -4.17 5.16
C ARG A 81 -8.36 -3.57 4.36
N THR A 82 -9.08 -4.43 3.64
CA THR A 82 -10.29 -4.05 2.89
C THR A 82 -11.43 -5.02 3.17
N ARG A 83 -12.68 -4.53 3.11
CA ARG A 83 -13.86 -5.39 3.19
C ARG A 83 -14.08 -6.08 1.85
N ILE A 84 -14.34 -7.38 1.89
CA ILE A 84 -14.79 -8.14 0.73
C ILE A 84 -16.26 -7.72 0.52
N LYS A 85 -16.56 -7.17 -0.66
CA LYS A 85 -17.93 -6.80 -1.06
C LYS A 85 -18.70 -8.03 -1.54
#